data_AF-A0A1M5DXM4-F1
#
_entry.id   AF-A0A1M5DXM4-F1
#
_cell.length_a   1.000
_cell.length_b   1.000
_cell.length_c   1.000
_cell.angle_alpha   90.00
_cell.angle_beta   90.00
_cell.angle_gamma   90.00
#
_symmetry.space_group_name_H-M   'P 1'
#
loop_
_entity.id
_entity.type
_entity.pdbx_description
1 polymer ?
#
loop_
_entity_poly.entity_id
_entity_poly.type
_entity_poly.pdbx_seq_one_letter_code
_entity_poly.pdbx_strand_id
1 'polypeptide(L)'
;MNGPSNDHSEYKELHDHPGSENYEVVSILDPEYLIRQTLVDRDKHQLIVNTKTTPFKEEDTEYKRLKVSTTGELIDEGPIYTLLKDGTLWYTDHYNNWIINGDTTRYKFKDPLTAEEKRDFDRWFEKFKELYNGASYVYIDISDYYLKVDKEWYIIADTLKERPSNFRKLFPPKEDQQVRMIDLEDQSPDYYVPPEKRDSSLIREIDYESVYSEEINEGWDSYTYSAGWWYLQVYMPGGDTLRIKRYSDIRNPRMKLYKIPEQYGGRGDVLFIVLEPKDAHFEQVGGMYVVRPRELGGEGNNR
;
A
#
# COMPACT_ATOMS: atom_id res chain seq x y z
N MET A 1 -32.87 -19.08 13.68
CA MET A 1 -32.77 -20.49 13.25
C MET A 1 -31.34 -20.89 13.48
N ASN A 2 -31.07 -21.83 14.39
CA ASN A 2 -29.71 -22.29 14.66
C ASN A 2 -29.39 -23.38 13.63
N GLY A 3 -28.57 -23.03 12.64
CA GLY A 3 -27.98 -24.00 11.71
C GLY A 3 -27.06 -24.99 12.44
N PRO A 4 -26.58 -26.03 11.75
CA PRO A 4 -25.62 -26.96 12.33
C PRO A 4 -24.41 -26.17 12.84
N SER A 5 -23.99 -26.45 14.07
CA SER A 5 -22.75 -25.93 14.64
C SER A 5 -21.59 -26.41 13.76
N ASN A 6 -21.12 -25.56 12.85
CA ASN A 6 -19.88 -25.82 12.13
C ASN A 6 -18.74 -25.82 13.15
N ASP A 7 -17.92 -26.87 13.15
CA ASP A 7 -16.73 -26.94 13.99
C ASP A 7 -15.67 -26.02 13.38
N HIS A 8 -15.46 -24.85 14.01
CA HIS A 8 -14.51 -23.83 13.58
C HIS A 8 -13.15 -23.92 14.27
N SER A 9 -12.89 -25.00 15.03
CA SER A 9 -11.66 -25.14 15.82
C SER A 9 -10.36 -25.18 14.99
N GLU A 10 -10.46 -25.52 13.71
CA GLU A 10 -9.33 -25.57 12.77
C GLU A 10 -8.94 -24.20 12.17
N TYR A 11 -9.76 -23.15 12.37
CA TYR A 11 -9.49 -21.82 11.81
C TYR A 11 -8.72 -20.94 12.80
N LYS A 12 -7.66 -20.29 12.31
CA LYS A 12 -6.83 -19.40 13.13
C LYS A 12 -6.73 -18.00 12.54
N GLU A 13 -6.55 -17.00 13.39
CA GLU A 13 -6.24 -15.65 12.93
C GLU A 13 -4.83 -15.61 12.36
N LEU A 14 -4.58 -14.74 11.36
CA LEU A 14 -3.30 -14.73 10.63
C LEU A 14 -2.07 -14.52 11.54
N HIS A 15 -2.19 -13.70 12.58
CA HIS A 15 -1.10 -13.44 13.52
C HIS A 15 -0.72 -14.66 14.39
N ASP A 16 -1.63 -15.62 14.53
CA ASP A 16 -1.43 -16.87 15.28
C ASP A 16 -1.36 -18.10 14.36
N HIS A 17 -1.43 -17.90 13.03
CA HIS A 17 -1.51 -18.99 12.07
C HIS A 17 -0.09 -19.49 11.73
N PRO A 18 0.31 -20.73 12.06
CA PRO A 18 1.67 -21.22 11.77
C PRO A 18 1.91 -21.54 10.29
N GLY A 19 0.83 -21.63 9.50
CA GLY A 19 0.83 -22.08 8.12
C GLY A 19 0.32 -23.50 7.97
N SER A 20 0.67 -24.15 6.87
CA SER A 20 0.44 -25.57 6.58
C SER A 20 1.74 -26.36 6.70
N GLU A 21 1.74 -27.60 6.19
CA GLU A 21 2.95 -28.40 6.03
C GLU A 21 3.94 -27.73 5.07
N ASN A 22 3.48 -27.26 3.90
CA ASN A 22 4.37 -26.71 2.87
C ASN A 22 4.54 -25.20 2.92
N TYR A 23 3.62 -24.47 3.58
CA TYR A 23 3.64 -23.01 3.66
C TYR A 23 3.72 -22.52 5.10
N GLU A 24 4.39 -21.40 5.31
CA GLU A 24 4.35 -20.63 6.54
C GLU A 24 3.57 -19.33 6.34
N VAL A 25 2.99 -18.82 7.43
CA VAL A 25 2.49 -17.44 7.50
C VAL A 25 3.47 -16.66 8.36
N VAL A 26 3.97 -15.55 7.84
CA VAL A 26 4.92 -14.68 8.52
C VAL A 26 4.33 -13.28 8.62
N SER A 27 4.36 -12.71 9.82
CA SER A 27 4.03 -11.30 10.05
C SER A 27 5.16 -10.43 9.49
N ILE A 28 4.83 -9.54 8.56
CA ILE A 28 5.72 -8.46 8.10
C ILE A 28 5.55 -7.24 8.98
N LEU A 29 4.30 -6.97 9.36
CA LEU A 29 3.89 -5.85 10.20
C LEU A 29 2.88 -6.33 11.21
N ASP A 30 3.09 -5.91 12.45
CA ASP A 30 2.29 -6.32 13.59
C ASP A 30 0.81 -5.92 13.47
N PRO A 31 -0.08 -6.57 14.23
CA PRO A 31 -1.52 -6.39 14.07
C PRO A 31 -2.04 -4.99 14.41
N GLU A 32 -1.22 -4.14 15.04
CA GLU A 32 -1.53 -2.72 15.33
C GLU A 32 -1.33 -1.77 14.14
N TYR A 33 -0.70 -2.24 13.05
CA TYR A 33 -0.41 -1.42 11.87
C TYR A 33 -1.52 -1.49 10.82
N LEU A 34 -1.94 -0.33 10.35
CA LEU A 34 -2.70 -0.14 9.12
C LEU A 34 -1.78 0.09 7.94
N ILE A 35 -2.10 -0.57 6.83
CA ILE A 35 -1.41 -0.35 5.56
C ILE A 35 -2.12 0.75 4.79
N ARG A 36 -1.40 1.82 4.49
CA ARG A 36 -1.93 2.98 3.74
C ARG A 36 -1.68 2.84 2.25
N GLN A 37 -0.59 2.18 1.87
CA GLN A 37 -0.16 2.02 0.49
C GLN A 37 0.82 0.86 0.38
N THR A 38 0.66 0.06 -0.67
CA THR A 38 1.59 -1.01 -1.06
C THR A 38 1.88 -0.85 -2.55
N LEU A 39 3.15 -0.65 -2.89
CA LEU A 39 3.62 -0.46 -4.27
C LEU A 39 4.76 -1.42 -4.55
N VAL A 40 4.91 -1.87 -5.79
CA VAL A 40 6.09 -2.59 -6.24
C VAL A 40 7.08 -1.62 -6.84
N ASP A 41 8.32 -1.66 -6.35
CA ASP A 41 9.47 -1.08 -7.03
C ASP A 41 9.91 -2.02 -8.16
N ARG A 42 9.53 -1.70 -9.39
CA ARG A 42 9.81 -2.55 -10.55
C ARG A 42 11.30 -2.71 -10.86
N ASP A 43 12.15 -1.77 -10.44
CA ASP A 43 13.57 -1.76 -10.75
C ASP A 43 14.38 -2.57 -9.73
N LYS A 44 13.89 -2.63 -8.49
CA LYS A 44 14.55 -3.34 -7.38
C LYS A 44 13.85 -4.63 -6.98
N HIS A 45 12.68 -4.92 -7.54
CA HIS A 45 11.90 -6.13 -7.25
C HIS A 45 11.63 -6.27 -5.75
N GLN A 46 11.01 -5.24 -5.17
CA GLN A 46 10.66 -5.18 -3.75
C GLN A 46 9.34 -4.42 -3.58
N LEU A 47 8.64 -4.69 -2.49
CA LEU A 47 7.49 -3.90 -2.06
C LEU A 47 7.95 -2.67 -1.27
N ILE A 48 7.29 -1.56 -1.53
CA ILE A 48 7.33 -0.36 -0.71
C ILE A 48 6.00 -0.25 0.02
N VAL A 49 6.05 -0.33 1.34
CA VAL A 49 4.87 -0.35 2.20
C VAL A 49 4.87 0.91 3.06
N ASN A 50 3.78 1.67 3.04
CA ASN A 50 3.57 2.83 3.90
C ASN A 50 2.48 2.52 4.91
N THR A 51 2.74 2.77 6.19
CA THR A 51 1.89 2.31 7.28
C THR A 51 1.68 3.37 8.34
N LYS A 52 0.69 3.13 9.19
CA LYS A 52 0.54 3.84 10.46
C LYS A 52 -0.01 2.92 11.54
N THR A 53 0.27 3.16 12.82
CA THR A 53 -0.45 2.48 13.90
C THR A 53 -1.87 3.03 14.07
N THR A 54 -2.74 2.26 14.73
CA THR A 54 -4.06 2.71 15.22
C THR A 54 -4.07 2.80 16.75
N PRO A 55 -3.39 3.78 17.33
CA PRO A 55 -3.44 3.98 18.77
C PRO A 55 -4.80 4.53 19.23
N PHE A 56 -5.11 4.36 20.51
CA PHE A 56 -6.26 4.99 21.16
C PHE A 56 -6.19 6.53 21.15
N LYS A 57 -4.98 7.09 21.05
CA LYS A 57 -4.75 8.53 20.94
C LYS A 57 -3.93 8.86 19.70
N GLU A 58 -4.36 9.85 18.94
CA GLU A 58 -3.72 10.25 17.68
C GLU A 58 -2.24 10.65 17.84
N GLU A 59 -1.86 11.20 18.99
CA GLU A 59 -0.48 11.58 19.33
C GLU A 59 0.51 10.40 19.38
N ASP A 60 0.02 9.18 19.58
CA ASP A 60 0.81 7.96 19.63
C ASP A 60 0.91 7.27 18.25
N THR A 61 0.47 7.96 17.17
CA THR A 61 0.46 7.38 15.82
C THR A 61 1.88 7.34 15.28
N GLU A 62 2.41 6.13 15.15
CA GLU A 62 3.68 5.86 14.50
C GLU A 62 3.44 5.63 13.00
N TYR A 63 4.32 6.18 12.16
CA TYR A 63 4.30 5.97 10.72
C TYR A 63 5.57 5.27 10.29
N LYS A 64 5.45 4.23 9.46
CA LYS A 64 6.60 3.52 8.88
C LYS A 64 6.52 3.47 7.37
N ARG A 65 7.70 3.49 6.74
CA ARG A 65 7.87 3.14 5.35
C ARG A 65 8.92 2.05 5.24
N LEU A 66 8.52 0.91 4.72
CA LEU A 66 9.34 -0.29 4.66
C LEU A 66 9.67 -0.65 3.21
N LYS A 67 10.87 -1.16 3.01
CA LYS A 67 11.20 -2.02 1.86
C LYS A 67 11.03 -3.46 2.30
N VAL A 68 10.24 -4.22 1.57
CA VAL A 68 9.97 -5.63 1.86
C VAL A 68 10.31 -6.45 0.61
N SER A 69 11.00 -7.58 0.75
CA SER A 69 11.33 -8.44 -0.38
C SER A 69 10.08 -9.03 -1.02
N THR A 70 10.21 -9.56 -2.24
CA THR A 70 9.10 -10.26 -2.91
C THR A 70 8.70 -11.57 -2.21
N THR A 71 9.49 -12.02 -1.22
CA THR A 71 9.21 -13.16 -0.34
C THR A 71 8.81 -12.73 1.09
N GLY A 72 8.63 -11.43 1.34
CA GLY A 72 8.13 -10.90 2.60
C GLY A 72 9.16 -10.70 3.71
N GLU A 73 10.44 -10.54 3.37
CA GLU A 73 11.48 -10.17 4.35
C GLU A 73 11.59 -8.65 4.45
N LEU A 74 11.69 -8.13 5.67
CA LEU A 74 12.00 -6.72 5.87
C LEU A 74 13.43 -6.44 5.43
N ILE A 75 13.60 -5.58 4.43
CA ILE A 75 14.91 -5.18 3.89
C ILE A 75 15.43 -3.95 4.64
N ASP A 76 14.58 -2.93 4.78
CA ASP A 76 15.00 -1.62 5.30
C ASP A 76 13.78 -0.77 5.71
N GLU A 77 14.02 0.23 6.54
CA GLU A 77 13.04 1.24 6.97
C GLU A 77 13.51 2.65 6.58
N GLY A 78 12.59 3.48 6.10
CA GLY A 78 12.91 4.76 5.48
C GLY A 78 12.00 5.91 5.88
N PRO A 79 12.28 7.11 5.35
CA PRO A 79 11.58 8.32 5.74
C PRO A 79 10.13 8.37 5.21
N ILE A 80 9.27 9.02 5.99
CA ILE A 80 7.83 9.18 5.73
C ILE A 80 7.58 10.47 4.94
N TYR A 81 7.76 10.39 3.63
CA TYR A 81 7.53 11.48 2.68
C TYR A 81 6.51 11.07 1.61
N THR A 82 6.06 11.99 0.74
CA THR A 82 5.22 11.59 -0.41
C THR A 82 6.06 10.76 -1.36
N LEU A 83 5.57 9.59 -1.74
CA LEU A 83 6.22 8.73 -2.73
C LEU A 83 5.73 9.11 -4.12
N LEU A 84 6.63 9.60 -4.97
CA LEU A 84 6.36 9.88 -6.38
C LEU A 84 6.51 8.60 -7.23
N LYS A 85 5.90 8.58 -8.42
CA LYS A 85 5.89 7.38 -9.29
C LYS A 85 7.28 6.96 -9.76
N ASP A 86 8.24 7.87 -9.82
CA ASP A 86 9.63 7.57 -10.18
C ASP A 86 10.47 7.00 -9.01
N GLY A 87 9.85 6.85 -7.82
CA GLY A 87 10.51 6.39 -6.60
C GLY A 87 11.14 7.51 -5.76
N THR A 88 11.06 8.77 -6.19
CA THR A 88 11.55 9.89 -5.38
C THR A 88 10.66 10.06 -4.15
N LEU A 89 11.28 10.29 -3.00
CA LEU A 89 10.61 10.69 -1.78
C LEU A 89 10.57 12.21 -1.68
N TRP A 90 9.41 12.80 -1.96
CA TRP A 90 9.20 14.23 -2.00
C TRP A 90 8.67 14.77 -0.67
N TYR A 91 9.25 15.88 -0.23
CA TYR A 91 8.74 16.73 0.85
C TYR A 91 8.73 18.18 0.38
N THR A 92 8.18 19.10 1.18
CA THR A 92 7.93 20.48 0.73
C THR A 92 9.21 21.26 0.38
N ASP A 93 10.31 21.06 1.11
CA ASP A 93 11.56 21.83 0.94
C ASP A 93 12.77 20.98 0.50
N HIS A 94 12.59 19.66 0.43
CA HIS A 94 13.63 18.72 0.02
C HIS A 94 13.05 17.44 -0.59
N TYR A 95 13.93 16.66 -1.21
CA TYR A 95 13.65 15.31 -1.68
C TYR A 95 14.71 14.33 -1.18
N ASN A 96 14.40 13.05 -1.32
CA ASN A 96 15.24 11.95 -0.89
C ASN A 96 15.15 10.77 -1.87
N ASN A 97 16.26 10.04 -2.03
CA ASN A 97 16.40 8.95 -3.01
C ASN A 97 16.47 7.56 -2.35
N TRP A 98 16.00 7.42 -1.10
CA TRP A 98 16.15 6.18 -0.32
C TRP A 98 15.55 4.96 -1.03
N ILE A 99 14.40 5.08 -1.69
CA ILE A 99 13.84 3.98 -2.50
C ILE A 99 14.74 3.69 -3.70
N ILE A 100 15.23 4.73 -4.37
CA ILE A 100 15.98 4.63 -5.62
C ILE A 100 17.29 3.86 -5.42
N ASN A 101 18.07 4.24 -4.41
CA ASN A 101 19.44 3.75 -4.20
C ASN A 101 19.86 3.61 -2.72
N GLY A 102 18.94 3.73 -1.76
CA GLY A 102 19.25 3.67 -0.33
C GLY A 102 19.81 4.98 0.25
N ASP A 103 19.97 6.03 -0.55
CA ASP A 103 20.50 7.31 -0.09
C ASP A 103 19.50 8.04 0.81
N THR A 104 19.87 8.23 2.08
CA THR A 104 19.06 8.91 3.11
C THR A 104 19.32 10.42 3.18
N THR A 105 20.17 10.96 2.30
CA THR A 105 20.46 12.40 2.23
C THR A 105 19.21 13.19 1.87
N ARG A 106 18.99 14.31 2.57
CA ARG A 106 17.94 15.28 2.27
C ARG A 106 18.48 16.32 1.31
N TYR A 107 18.09 16.24 0.05
CA TYR A 107 18.52 17.17 -0.99
C TYR A 107 17.53 18.33 -1.10
N LYS A 108 18.01 19.56 -0.99
CA LYS A 108 17.17 20.73 -1.26
C LYS A 108 16.85 20.82 -2.75
N PHE A 109 15.65 21.28 -3.06
CA PHE A 109 15.33 21.70 -4.41
C PHE A 109 16.17 22.89 -4.82
N LYS A 110 16.66 22.88 -6.05
CA LYS A 110 17.37 24.02 -6.62
C LYS A 110 16.36 25.07 -7.06
N ASP A 111 16.56 26.30 -6.62
CA ASP A 111 15.85 27.45 -7.14
C ASP A 111 16.64 28.02 -8.32
N PRO A 112 16.13 27.91 -9.55
CA PRO A 112 16.86 28.32 -10.73
C PRO A 112 16.75 29.83 -11.00
N LEU A 113 15.95 30.56 -10.21
CA LEU A 113 15.59 31.96 -10.47
C LEU A 113 16.28 32.90 -9.49
N THR A 114 16.81 33.99 -10.02
CA THR A 114 17.23 35.15 -9.24
C THR A 114 16.02 35.93 -8.71
N ALA A 115 16.26 36.84 -7.76
CA ALA A 115 15.19 37.67 -7.20
C ALA A 115 14.52 38.60 -8.24
N GLU A 116 15.26 39.01 -9.28
CA GLU A 116 14.74 39.83 -10.37
C GLU A 116 13.85 39.01 -11.31
N GLU A 117 14.31 37.83 -11.71
CA GLU A 117 13.55 36.94 -12.60
C GLU A 117 12.22 36.48 -11.97
N LYS A 118 12.17 36.34 -10.65
CA LYS A 118 10.93 36.01 -9.93
C LYS A 118 9.85 37.09 -10.00
N ARG A 119 10.16 38.29 -10.47
CA ARG A 119 9.21 39.42 -10.60
C ARG A 119 8.86 39.75 -12.05
N ASP A 120 9.52 39.10 -13.00
CA ASP A 120 9.37 39.32 -14.44
C ASP A 120 8.78 38.06 -15.06
N PHE A 121 7.54 38.14 -15.53
CA PHE A 121 6.83 36.98 -16.08
C PHE A 121 7.53 36.40 -17.30
N ASP A 122 8.08 37.22 -18.19
CA ASP A 122 8.69 36.73 -19.43
C ASP A 122 9.97 35.96 -19.11
N ARG A 123 10.82 36.50 -18.21
CA ARG A 123 12.04 35.82 -17.76
C ARG A 123 11.74 34.57 -16.94
N TRP A 124 10.77 34.65 -16.03
CA TRP A 124 10.31 33.50 -15.25
C TRP A 124 9.80 32.39 -16.20
N PHE A 125 8.98 32.76 -17.19
CA PHE A 125 8.35 31.81 -18.10
C PHE A 125 9.36 31.19 -19.05
N GLU A 126 10.36 31.94 -19.52
CA GLU A 126 11.47 31.41 -20.30
C GLU A 126 12.20 30.30 -19.53
N LYS A 127 12.60 30.58 -18.29
CA LYS A 127 13.31 29.61 -17.44
C LYS A 127 12.44 28.41 -17.08
N PHE A 128 11.17 28.65 -16.75
CA PHE A 128 10.20 27.60 -16.51
C PHE A 128 10.07 26.67 -17.72
N LYS A 129 9.92 27.24 -18.92
CA LYS A 129 9.73 26.46 -20.15
C LYS A 129 10.97 25.67 -20.52
N GLU A 130 12.16 26.23 -20.33
CA GLU A 130 13.45 25.51 -20.47
C GLU A 130 13.46 24.25 -19.59
N LEU A 131 13.25 24.43 -18.28
CA LEU A 131 13.28 23.32 -17.31
C LEU A 131 12.14 22.33 -17.54
N TYR A 132 10.92 22.81 -17.80
CA TYR A 132 9.77 21.95 -18.05
C TYR A 132 10.01 21.05 -19.27
N ASN A 133 10.57 21.60 -20.35
CA ASN A 133 10.86 20.82 -21.55
C ASN A 133 12.00 19.82 -21.34
N GLY A 134 13.04 20.20 -20.57
CA GLY A 134 14.15 19.30 -20.23
C GLY A 134 13.83 18.29 -19.14
N ALA A 135 12.76 18.49 -18.37
CA ALA A 135 12.42 17.64 -17.24
C ALA A 135 11.90 16.27 -17.69
N SER A 136 12.48 15.24 -17.07
CA SER A 136 12.07 13.84 -17.24
C SER A 136 10.90 13.46 -16.33
N TYR A 137 10.68 14.23 -15.27
CA TYR A 137 9.55 14.10 -14.36
C TYR A 137 9.11 15.48 -13.90
N VAL A 138 7.80 15.70 -13.82
CA VAL A 138 7.21 16.95 -13.32
C VAL A 138 6.12 16.60 -12.34
N TYR A 139 6.33 16.97 -11.09
CA TYR A 139 5.35 16.89 -10.01
C TYR A 139 4.82 18.29 -9.68
N ILE A 140 3.52 18.40 -9.41
CA ILE A 140 2.88 19.67 -9.09
C ILE A 140 2.20 19.51 -7.73
N ASP A 141 2.58 20.36 -6.78
CA ASP A 141 1.92 20.43 -5.49
C ASP A 141 1.49 21.87 -5.19
N ILE A 142 0.25 22.04 -4.75
CA ILE A 142 -0.42 23.34 -4.57
C ILE A 142 -0.28 24.20 -5.83
N SER A 143 0.67 25.13 -5.86
CA SER A 143 1.03 26.02 -6.97
C SER A 143 2.31 25.59 -7.69
N ASP A 144 3.20 24.89 -7.03
CA ASP A 144 4.60 24.88 -7.41
C ASP A 144 4.93 23.69 -8.30
N TYR A 145 5.87 23.92 -9.22
CA TYR A 145 6.39 22.88 -10.11
C TYR A 145 7.71 22.36 -9.56
N TYR A 146 7.77 21.06 -9.35
CA TYR A 146 8.97 20.32 -9.00
C TYR A 146 9.42 19.57 -10.26
N LEU A 147 10.56 19.97 -10.81
CA LEU A 147 11.03 19.52 -12.12
C LEU A 147 12.32 18.72 -11.94
N LYS A 148 12.28 17.45 -12.33
CA LYS A 148 13.47 16.58 -12.34
C LYS A 148 14.16 16.72 -13.68
N VAL A 149 15.33 17.35 -13.69
CA VAL A 149 16.19 17.47 -14.87
C VAL A 149 17.46 16.67 -14.59
N ASP A 150 17.72 15.68 -15.43
CA ASP A 150 18.74 14.65 -15.21
C ASP A 150 18.57 13.91 -13.87
N LYS A 151 19.37 14.29 -12.87
CA LYS A 151 19.38 13.69 -11.52
C LYS A 151 19.07 14.69 -10.41
N GLU A 152 18.76 15.93 -10.78
CA GLU A 152 18.53 17.02 -9.83
C GLU A 152 17.10 17.53 -9.94
N TRP A 153 16.57 17.94 -8.79
CA TRP A 153 15.25 18.53 -8.74
C TRP A 153 15.32 20.04 -8.55
N TYR A 154 14.52 20.73 -9.35
CA TYR A 154 14.32 22.17 -9.29
C TYR A 154 12.92 22.47 -8.79
N ILE A 155 12.75 23.58 -8.09
CA ILE A 155 11.44 24.11 -7.72
C ILE A 155 11.23 25.45 -8.41
N ILE A 156 10.08 25.62 -9.05
CA ILE A 156 9.61 26.91 -9.55
C ILE A 156 8.23 27.16 -8.97
N ALA A 157 8.14 28.21 -8.14
CA ALA A 157 6.88 28.65 -7.58
C ALA A 157 6.02 29.36 -8.64
N ASP A 158 4.78 28.93 -8.81
CA ASP A 158 3.81 29.50 -9.77
C ASP A 158 3.00 30.62 -9.09
N THR A 159 3.69 31.71 -8.74
CA THR A 159 3.13 32.80 -7.91
C THR A 159 2.81 34.08 -8.69
N LEU A 160 3.18 34.14 -9.98
CA LEU A 160 2.96 35.32 -10.81
C LEU A 160 1.51 35.42 -11.29
N LYS A 161 0.94 36.64 -11.20
CA LYS A 161 -0.47 36.90 -11.53
C LYS A 161 -0.71 37.01 -13.03
N GLU A 162 0.35 37.29 -13.78
CA GLU A 162 0.37 37.51 -15.22
C GLU A 162 0.19 36.22 -16.03
N ARG A 163 0.26 35.05 -15.37
CA ARG A 163 0.11 33.75 -16.03
C ARG A 163 -1.28 33.56 -16.62
N PRO A 164 -1.41 32.86 -17.76
CA PRO A 164 -2.71 32.54 -18.33
C PRO A 164 -3.49 31.59 -17.41
N SER A 165 -4.82 31.74 -17.35
CA SER A 165 -5.69 30.94 -16.48
C SER A 165 -5.66 29.44 -16.77
N ASN A 166 -5.25 29.03 -17.97
CA ASN A 166 -5.10 27.64 -18.39
C ASN A 166 -3.66 27.11 -18.28
N PHE A 167 -2.76 27.78 -17.56
CA PHE A 167 -1.33 27.43 -17.50
C PHE A 167 -1.07 25.93 -17.23
N ARG A 168 -1.74 25.34 -16.24
CA ARG A 168 -1.60 23.90 -15.90
C ARG A 168 -2.12 22.93 -16.97
N LYS A 169 -3.05 23.37 -17.81
CA LYS A 169 -3.51 22.57 -18.95
C LYS A 169 -2.46 22.57 -20.06
N LEU A 170 -1.71 23.65 -20.20
CA LEU A 170 -0.60 23.76 -21.16
C LEU A 170 0.65 23.05 -20.67
N PHE A 171 0.87 23.03 -19.37
CA PHE A 171 2.02 22.40 -18.71
C PHE A 171 1.56 21.41 -17.64
N PRO A 172 0.95 20.28 -18.04
CA PRO A 172 0.51 19.26 -17.10
C PRO A 172 1.69 18.56 -16.40
N PRO A 173 1.44 17.82 -15.31
CA PRO A 173 2.45 16.94 -14.72
C PRO A 173 2.93 15.88 -15.72
N LYS A 174 4.15 15.35 -15.50
CA LYS A 174 4.80 14.33 -16.37
C LYS A 174 5.08 13.03 -15.61
N GLU A 175 4.20 12.67 -14.68
CA GLU A 175 4.43 11.58 -13.73
C GLU A 175 4.38 10.18 -14.37
N ASP A 176 3.72 10.05 -15.52
CA ASP A 176 3.55 8.77 -16.21
C ASP A 176 4.70 8.44 -17.19
N GLN A 177 5.69 9.32 -17.32
CA GLN A 177 6.81 9.12 -18.25
C GLN A 177 7.91 8.21 -17.69
N GLN A 178 8.07 8.20 -16.36
CA GLN A 178 9.07 7.40 -15.65
C GLN A 178 8.43 6.71 -14.46
N VAL A 179 7.60 5.71 -14.74
CA VAL A 179 6.91 4.93 -13.70
C VAL A 179 7.81 3.79 -13.22
N ARG A 180 8.25 3.91 -11.97
CA ARG A 180 8.99 2.89 -11.20
C ARG A 180 8.10 2.20 -10.17
N MET A 181 7.24 2.96 -9.50
CA MET A 181 6.31 2.45 -8.49
C MET A 181 5.03 1.95 -9.18
N ILE A 182 4.73 0.67 -9.01
CA ILE A 182 3.59 -0.01 -9.64
C ILE A 182 2.57 -0.39 -8.56
N ASP A 183 1.32 0.01 -8.75
CA ASP A 183 0.22 -0.46 -7.90
C ASP A 183 -0.01 -1.96 -8.08
N LEU A 184 -0.23 -2.65 -6.96
CA LEU A 184 -0.67 -4.03 -6.98
C LEU A 184 -2.18 -4.10 -7.07
N GLU A 185 -2.67 -4.93 -7.97
CA GLU A 185 -4.08 -5.26 -8.07
C GLU A 185 -4.50 -6.14 -6.88
N ASP A 186 -5.52 -5.71 -6.15
CA ASP A 186 -6.14 -6.52 -5.12
C ASP A 186 -6.86 -7.71 -5.75
N GLN A 187 -6.42 -8.91 -5.37
CA GLN A 187 -6.96 -10.20 -5.82
C GLN A 187 -8.06 -10.72 -4.88
N SER A 188 -8.52 -9.90 -3.92
CA SER A 188 -9.65 -10.27 -3.06
C SER A 188 -10.95 -10.36 -3.89
N PRO A 189 -11.85 -11.30 -3.56
CA PRO A 189 -13.14 -11.37 -4.22
C PRO A 189 -13.98 -10.11 -3.98
N ASP A 190 -14.86 -9.77 -4.92
CA ASP A 190 -15.88 -8.74 -4.66
C ASP A 190 -16.93 -9.27 -3.67
N TYR A 191 -16.77 -8.92 -2.39
CA TYR A 191 -17.69 -9.35 -1.34
C TYR A 191 -19.10 -8.70 -1.45
N TYR A 192 -19.28 -7.69 -2.31
CA TYR A 192 -20.57 -7.05 -2.55
C TYR A 192 -21.44 -7.80 -3.57
N VAL A 193 -20.91 -8.80 -4.26
CA VAL A 193 -21.71 -9.73 -5.07
C VAL A 193 -22.04 -11.01 -4.29
N PRO A 194 -23.14 -11.72 -4.64
CA PRO A 194 -23.50 -12.99 -4.00
C PRO A 194 -22.36 -14.03 -4.06
N PRO A 195 -22.20 -14.90 -3.04
CA PRO A 195 -21.11 -15.87 -2.94
C PRO A 195 -20.88 -16.72 -4.20
N GLU A 196 -21.95 -17.13 -4.88
CA GLU A 196 -21.90 -17.95 -6.10
C GLU A 196 -21.31 -17.23 -7.33
N LYS A 197 -21.18 -15.91 -7.29
CA LYS A 197 -20.59 -15.09 -8.35
C LYS A 197 -19.17 -14.61 -8.04
N ARG A 198 -18.68 -14.86 -6.83
CA ARG A 198 -17.36 -14.42 -6.40
C ARG A 198 -16.29 -15.28 -7.05
N ASP A 199 -15.20 -14.64 -7.49
CA ASP A 199 -13.99 -15.39 -7.80
C ASP A 199 -13.49 -16.07 -6.53
N SER A 200 -13.45 -17.40 -6.54
CA SER A 200 -13.02 -18.22 -5.41
C SER A 200 -11.74 -19.00 -5.70
N SER A 201 -11.01 -18.62 -6.76
CA SER A 201 -9.78 -19.27 -7.18
C SER A 201 -8.65 -19.15 -6.16
N LEU A 202 -8.58 -18.03 -5.44
CA LEU A 202 -7.55 -17.75 -4.44
C LEU A 202 -8.04 -17.92 -3.01
N ILE A 203 -9.29 -17.52 -2.75
CA ILE A 203 -9.88 -17.56 -1.42
C ILE A 203 -11.38 -17.83 -1.49
N ARG A 204 -11.92 -18.56 -0.53
CA ARG A 204 -13.35 -18.85 -0.42
C ARG A 204 -13.88 -18.58 0.98
N GLU A 205 -15.03 -17.92 1.05
CA GLU A 205 -15.85 -17.85 2.26
C GLU A 205 -16.52 -19.21 2.51
N ILE A 206 -16.34 -19.72 3.72
CA ILE A 206 -16.97 -20.96 4.19
C ILE A 206 -18.17 -20.64 5.07
N ASP A 207 -18.00 -19.71 6.00
CA ASP A 207 -19.06 -19.31 6.94
C ASP A 207 -18.82 -17.90 7.49
N TYR A 208 -19.87 -17.32 8.05
CA TYR A 208 -19.85 -16.09 8.83
C TYR A 208 -20.66 -16.26 10.12
N GLU A 209 -20.01 -16.06 11.26
CA GLU A 209 -20.63 -16.14 12.58
C GLU A 209 -20.74 -14.74 13.19
N SER A 210 -21.93 -14.16 13.18
CA SER A 210 -22.22 -12.90 13.87
C SER A 210 -22.07 -13.07 15.38
N VAL A 211 -21.19 -12.27 16.00
CA VAL A 211 -21.04 -12.22 17.46
C VAL A 211 -21.51 -10.88 18.05
N TYR A 212 -21.73 -9.89 17.18
CA TYR A 212 -22.30 -8.60 17.51
C TYR A 212 -23.36 -8.21 16.48
N SER A 213 -24.47 -7.64 16.95
CA SER A 213 -25.51 -7.09 16.09
C SER A 213 -26.17 -5.91 16.79
N GLU A 214 -26.37 -4.82 16.05
CA GLU A 214 -27.07 -3.64 16.50
C GLU A 214 -28.04 -3.17 15.42
N GLU A 215 -29.24 -2.77 15.82
CA GLU A 215 -30.17 -2.08 14.94
C GLU A 215 -29.89 -0.58 15.01
N ILE A 216 -29.37 -0.02 13.92
CA ILE A 216 -29.07 1.40 13.81
C ILE A 216 -30.29 2.09 13.20
N ASN A 217 -30.89 2.97 14.00
CA ASN A 217 -32.04 3.78 13.61
C ASN A 217 -31.58 5.22 13.35
N GLU A 218 -31.31 5.56 12.08
CA GLU A 218 -30.95 6.91 11.66
C GLU A 218 -32.09 7.53 10.84
N GLY A 219 -33.03 8.19 11.53
CA GLY A 219 -34.14 8.89 10.90
C GLY A 219 -35.20 7.94 10.32
N TRP A 220 -35.39 7.99 9.00
CA TRP A 220 -36.40 7.18 8.28
C TRP A 220 -35.89 5.81 7.82
N ASP A 221 -34.58 5.58 7.92
CA ASP A 221 -33.93 4.33 7.53
C ASP A 221 -33.46 3.59 8.79
N SER A 222 -33.89 2.33 8.93
CA SER A 222 -33.31 1.40 9.89
C SER A 222 -32.49 0.35 9.14
N TYR A 223 -31.30 0.06 9.67
CA TYR A 223 -30.48 -1.04 9.16
C TYR A 223 -29.82 -1.78 10.31
N THR A 224 -29.61 -3.08 10.12
CA THR A 224 -28.90 -3.91 11.09
C THR A 224 -27.42 -3.93 10.73
N TYR A 225 -26.59 -3.44 11.64
CA TYR A 225 -25.16 -3.68 11.61
C TYR A 225 -24.85 -5.01 12.30
N SER A 226 -23.96 -5.80 11.71
CA SER A 226 -23.49 -7.07 12.26
C SER A 226 -21.98 -7.16 12.08
N ALA A 227 -21.30 -7.60 13.14
CA ALA A 227 -19.87 -7.91 13.14
C ALA A 227 -19.64 -9.30 13.75
N GLY A 228 -18.64 -9.99 13.22
CA GLY A 228 -18.51 -11.41 13.43
C GLY A 228 -17.25 -12.01 12.81
N TRP A 229 -17.11 -13.31 12.99
CA TRP A 229 -16.00 -14.09 12.46
C TRP A 229 -16.32 -14.57 11.06
N TRP A 230 -15.52 -14.12 10.10
CA TRP A 230 -15.42 -14.72 8.77
C TRP A 230 -14.51 -15.93 8.82
N TYR A 231 -14.97 -17.06 8.28
CA TYR A 231 -14.19 -18.29 8.15
C TYR A 231 -13.85 -18.51 6.68
N LEU A 232 -12.56 -18.47 6.36
CA LEU A 232 -12.06 -18.37 5.01
C LEU A 232 -11.02 -19.47 4.72
N GLN A 233 -11.07 -20.01 3.51
CA GLN A 233 -10.06 -20.94 2.98
C GLN A 233 -9.23 -20.25 1.92
N VAL A 234 -7.92 -20.15 2.13
CA VAL A 234 -6.96 -19.62 1.16
C VAL A 234 -6.26 -20.79 0.46
N TYR A 235 -6.32 -20.81 -0.87
CA TYR A 235 -5.76 -21.88 -1.68
C TYR A 235 -4.35 -21.53 -2.15
N MET A 236 -3.39 -22.37 -1.77
CA MET A 236 -1.99 -22.23 -2.16
C MET A 236 -1.63 -23.26 -3.26
N PRO A 237 -0.62 -22.98 -4.11
CA PRO A 237 -0.15 -23.95 -5.10
C PRO A 237 0.25 -25.29 -4.46
N GLY A 238 0.02 -26.39 -5.18
CA GLY A 238 0.27 -27.74 -4.68
C GLY A 238 -0.91 -28.39 -3.94
N GLY A 239 -2.03 -27.68 -3.81
CA GLY A 239 -3.26 -28.20 -3.18
C GLY A 239 -3.38 -27.90 -1.68
N ASP A 240 -2.41 -27.19 -1.12
CA ASP A 240 -2.44 -26.73 0.27
C ASP A 240 -3.54 -25.70 0.48
N THR A 241 -4.23 -25.79 1.62
CA THR A 241 -5.29 -24.85 2.02
C THR A 241 -5.02 -24.34 3.43
N LEU A 242 -4.95 -23.02 3.58
CA LEU A 242 -4.93 -22.36 4.89
C LEU A 242 -6.33 -22.02 5.33
N ARG A 243 -6.62 -22.22 6.62
CA ARG A 243 -7.93 -21.95 7.21
C ARG A 243 -7.79 -20.77 8.15
N ILE A 244 -8.21 -19.61 7.67
CA ILE A 244 -8.06 -18.35 8.38
C ILE A 244 -9.42 -17.89 8.91
N LYS A 245 -9.45 -17.35 10.12
CA LYS A 245 -10.59 -16.58 10.60
C LYS A 245 -10.24 -15.11 10.74
N ARG A 246 -11.21 -14.23 10.49
CA ARG A 246 -11.06 -12.78 10.55
C ARG A 246 -12.31 -12.13 11.11
N TYR A 247 -12.16 -11.33 12.17
CA TYR A 247 -13.27 -10.52 12.68
C TYR A 247 -13.50 -9.33 11.74
N SER A 248 -14.74 -9.12 11.28
CA SER A 248 -15.10 -7.93 10.48
C SER A 248 -16.62 -7.73 10.40
N ASP A 249 -17.05 -6.65 9.75
CA ASP A 249 -18.44 -6.43 9.38
C ASP A 249 -18.95 -7.49 8.37
N ILE A 250 -20.24 -7.86 8.45
CA ILE A 250 -20.86 -8.91 7.61
C ILE A 250 -20.76 -8.67 6.10
N ARG A 251 -20.46 -7.44 5.65
CA ARG A 251 -20.39 -7.13 4.22
C ARG A 251 -19.02 -7.37 3.62
N ASN A 252 -17.95 -7.29 4.41
CA ASN A 252 -16.59 -7.40 3.90
C ASN A 252 -15.61 -7.83 5.01
N PRO A 253 -14.78 -8.86 4.81
CA PRO A 253 -13.74 -9.26 5.77
C PRO A 253 -12.60 -8.24 5.91
N ARG A 254 -12.60 -7.17 5.11
CA ARG A 254 -11.63 -6.08 5.07
C ARG A 254 -10.21 -6.59 4.92
N MET A 255 -10.03 -7.40 3.89
CA MET A 255 -8.77 -8.06 3.62
C MET A 255 -8.45 -7.94 2.14
N LYS A 256 -7.21 -7.54 1.86
CA LYS A 256 -6.67 -7.44 0.51
C LYS A 256 -5.63 -8.53 0.28
N LEU A 257 -5.62 -9.05 -0.94
CA LEU A 257 -4.76 -10.15 -1.35
C LEU A 257 -3.87 -9.68 -2.49
N TYR A 258 -2.55 -9.84 -2.36
CA TYR A 258 -1.63 -9.41 -3.39
C TYR A 258 -0.68 -10.53 -3.80
N LYS A 259 -0.63 -10.79 -5.10
CA LYS A 259 0.45 -11.54 -5.75
C LYS A 259 1.30 -10.58 -6.55
N ILE A 260 2.61 -10.62 -6.35
CA ILE A 260 3.52 -9.83 -7.17
C ILE A 260 3.67 -10.54 -8.53
N PRO A 261 3.47 -9.86 -9.66
CA PRO A 261 3.74 -10.44 -10.97
C PRO A 261 5.20 -10.88 -11.15
N GLU A 262 5.42 -11.96 -11.90
CA GLU A 262 6.78 -12.49 -12.17
C GLU A 262 7.69 -11.46 -12.84
N GLN A 263 7.14 -10.63 -13.73
CA GLN A 263 7.89 -9.53 -14.38
C GLN A 263 8.45 -8.50 -13.40
N TYR A 264 7.98 -8.50 -12.15
CA TYR A 264 8.49 -7.66 -11.07
C TYR A 264 9.19 -8.46 -9.96
N GLY A 265 9.59 -9.71 -10.23
CA GLY A 265 10.33 -10.57 -9.30
C GLY A 265 9.44 -11.32 -8.30
N GLY A 266 8.12 -11.34 -8.53
CA GLY A 266 7.20 -12.13 -7.74
C GLY A 266 7.25 -13.62 -8.06
N ARG A 267 6.65 -14.42 -7.19
CA ARG A 267 6.53 -15.88 -7.34
C ARG A 267 5.07 -16.29 -7.16
N GLY A 268 4.59 -17.23 -7.98
CA GLY A 268 3.20 -17.70 -7.93
C GLY A 268 2.80 -18.41 -6.63
N ASP A 269 3.80 -18.84 -5.84
CA ASP A 269 3.68 -19.51 -4.54
C ASP A 269 3.81 -18.55 -3.34
N VAL A 270 3.90 -17.23 -3.58
CA VAL A 270 3.91 -16.21 -2.52
C VAL A 270 2.63 -15.37 -2.59
N LEU A 271 1.98 -15.20 -1.46
CA LEU A 271 0.77 -14.38 -1.31
C LEU A 271 0.93 -13.42 -0.14
N PHE A 272 0.74 -12.13 -0.39
CA PHE A 272 0.66 -11.12 0.66
C PHE A 272 -0.80 -10.92 1.05
N ILE A 273 -1.05 -10.81 2.35
CA ILE A 273 -2.38 -10.58 2.92
C ILE A 273 -2.32 -9.34 3.80
N VAL A 274 -3.17 -8.36 3.51
CA VAL A 274 -3.29 -7.12 4.28
C VAL A 274 -4.65 -7.10 4.97
N LEU A 275 -4.66 -6.84 6.28
CA LEU A 275 -5.89 -6.67 7.06
C LEU A 275 -6.13 -5.18 7.34
N GLU A 276 -7.33 -4.69 7.02
CA GLU A 276 -7.72 -3.28 7.14
C GLU A 276 -8.85 -3.10 8.16
N PRO A 277 -8.58 -3.09 9.48
CA PRO A 277 -9.60 -2.82 10.48
C PRO A 277 -10.22 -1.43 10.25
N LYS A 278 -11.55 -1.36 10.34
CA LYS A 278 -12.32 -0.14 10.08
C LYS A 278 -13.13 0.29 11.30
N ASP A 279 -13.58 -0.67 12.09
CA ASP A 279 -14.50 -0.43 13.20
C ASP A 279 -13.75 -0.45 14.53
N ALA A 280 -14.36 0.13 15.57
CA ALA A 280 -13.78 0.20 16.91
C ALA A 280 -13.87 -1.13 17.69
N HIS A 281 -14.07 -2.26 17.00
CA HIS A 281 -14.07 -3.58 17.63
C HIS A 281 -12.64 -3.98 17.95
N PHE A 282 -12.37 -4.32 19.21
CA PHE A 282 -11.02 -4.66 19.67
C PHE A 282 -10.50 -5.96 19.02
N GLU A 283 -11.40 -6.82 18.56
CA GLU A 283 -11.10 -8.03 17.81
C GLU A 283 -10.64 -7.74 16.37
N GLN A 284 -10.94 -6.54 15.84
CA GLN A 284 -10.45 -6.15 14.53
C GLN A 284 -8.98 -5.75 14.59
N VAL A 285 -8.11 -6.69 14.29
CA VAL A 285 -6.68 -6.43 14.10
C VAL A 285 -6.33 -6.11 12.64
N GLY A 286 -5.24 -5.37 12.43
CA GLY A 286 -4.61 -5.09 11.14
C GLY A 286 -3.39 -5.96 10.87
N GLY A 287 -2.38 -5.34 10.27
CA GLY A 287 -1.13 -5.97 9.92
C GLY A 287 -1.02 -6.38 8.46
N MET A 288 0.19 -6.78 8.10
CA MET A 288 0.54 -7.32 6.80
C MET A 288 1.28 -8.63 7.00
N TYR A 289 0.85 -9.65 6.28
CA TYR A 289 1.35 -11.01 6.39
C TYR A 289 1.79 -11.49 5.01
N VAL A 290 2.73 -12.43 4.99
CA VAL A 290 3.08 -13.19 3.79
C VAL A 290 2.81 -14.66 4.05
N VAL A 291 2.16 -15.31 3.09
CA VAL A 291 2.13 -16.76 2.96
C VAL A 291 3.15 -17.16 1.92
N ARG A 292 4.11 -18.00 2.29
CA ARG A 292 5.21 -18.42 1.42
C ARG A 292 5.62 -19.85 1.71
N PRO A 293 6.29 -20.55 0.77
CA PRO A 293 6.80 -21.88 1.04
C PRO A 293 7.72 -21.86 2.26
N ARG A 294 7.66 -22.90 3.09
CA ARG A 294 8.66 -23.08 4.14
C ARG A 294 10.03 -23.23 3.48
N GLU A 295 11.05 -22.63 4.09
CA GLU A 295 12.40 -23.04 3.78
C GLU A 295 12.54 -24.52 4.16
N LEU A 296 12.56 -25.40 3.16
CA LEU A 296 12.93 -26.80 3.37
C LEU A 296 14.34 -26.76 3.97
N GLY A 297 14.46 -27.16 5.24
CA GLY A 297 15.72 -27.16 5.96
C GLY A 297 16.82 -27.69 5.06
N GLY A 298 17.74 -26.81 4.67
CA GLY A 298 18.91 -27.20 3.91
C GLY A 298 19.68 -28.20 4.76
N GLU A 299 19.66 -29.46 4.34
CA GLU A 299 20.65 -30.43 4.78
C GLU A 299 22.04 -29.83 4.52
N GLY A 300 22.88 -29.94 5.55
CA GLY A 300 24.05 -29.12 5.74
C GLY A 300 25.04 -29.11 4.58
N ASN A 301 25.50 -27.90 4.25
CA ASN A 301 26.88 -27.72 3.84
C ASN A 301 27.79 -28.04 5.05
N ASN A 302 28.06 -29.32 5.25
CA ASN A 302 29.23 -29.77 5.99
C ASN A 302 30.48 -29.39 5.19
N ARG A 303 31.20 -28.41 5.73
CA ARG A 303 32.65 -28.15 5.61
C ARG A 303 33.26 -27.97 4.22
#